data_AF-A0A813HTL6-F1
#
_entry.id   AF-A0A813HTL6-F1
#
_cell.length_a   1.000
_cell.length_b   1.000
_cell.length_c   1.000
_cell.angle_alpha   90.00
_cell.angle_beta   90.00
_cell.angle_gamma   90.00
#
_symmetry.space_group_name_H-M   'P 1'
#
loop_
_entity.id
_entity.type
_entity.pdbx_description
1 polymer ?
#
loop_
_entity_poly.entity_id
_entity_poly.type
_entity_poly.pdbx_seq_one_letter_code
_entity_poly.pdbx_strand_id
1 'polypeptide(L)'
;MAEGDETQQMHDGAEKFPAKTEKLFTYLQVVSAAFDSLAHGANDVANSVGPLAAIVGIHQTAKVDSKVEVPIWILVMGGAGISIGLLTYGYNVIKSIGIKLAKITPSRGFSIEMGSSIVVIVGSNLGIPLSTTHCQVGATVGVGMCEIRGASTVWKGVNWKIMAKVAAMWVLTLVFAAICASSIFGILVAIYQPQIEPLNCGLIARKIANVGNISTTATKDSQKARFKSYDSNGDGALDDGELKKVGWNKNLKGDKLVEKFGRRRRRTPKTMTEKDFLSFTCTSNDNLEHLLYKNCEPVCLDGFRANKELSCKIKPAEDADGNFQLATYYSGFSACE
;
A
#
# COMPACT_ATOMS: atom_id res chain seq x y z
N MET A 1 -34.26 -10.91 22.28
CA MET A 1 -35.62 -11.47 22.07
C MET A 1 -36.44 -10.73 21.01
N ALA A 2 -36.27 -9.42 20.79
CA ALA A 2 -37.04 -8.66 19.78
C ALA A 2 -36.75 -9.00 18.29
N GLU A 3 -35.54 -9.43 17.95
CA GLU A 3 -35.12 -9.69 16.55
C GLU A 3 -35.77 -10.95 15.95
N GLY A 4 -36.15 -11.92 16.79
CA GLY A 4 -36.88 -13.11 16.36
C GLY A 4 -38.35 -12.84 16.06
N ASP A 5 -38.97 -11.90 16.77
CA ASP A 5 -40.40 -11.59 16.65
C ASP A 5 -40.71 -10.86 15.34
N GLU A 6 -39.90 -9.88 14.93
CA GLU A 6 -40.07 -9.17 13.65
C GLU A 6 -39.87 -10.10 12.44
N THR A 7 -38.91 -11.02 12.52
CA THR A 7 -38.65 -12.00 11.46
C THR A 7 -39.84 -12.96 11.31
N GLN A 8 -40.43 -13.38 12.44
CA GLN A 8 -41.58 -14.26 12.46
C GLN A 8 -42.82 -13.58 11.88
N GLN A 9 -43.09 -12.32 12.26
CA GLN A 9 -44.20 -11.53 11.71
C GLN A 9 -44.08 -11.33 10.19
N MET A 10 -42.87 -11.07 9.69
CA MET A 10 -42.59 -11.00 8.25
C MET A 10 -42.88 -12.34 7.55
N HIS A 11 -42.50 -13.46 8.16
CA HIS A 11 -42.75 -14.79 7.59
C HIS A 11 -44.23 -15.17 7.57
N ASP A 12 -44.98 -14.80 8.62
CA ASP A 12 -46.40 -15.11 8.74
C ASP A 12 -47.26 -14.23 7.83
N GLY A 13 -46.80 -12.99 7.58
CA GLY A 13 -47.44 -12.03 6.67
C GLY A 13 -47.09 -12.19 5.19
N ALA A 14 -46.21 -13.13 4.83
CA ALA A 14 -45.80 -13.35 3.44
C ALA A 14 -46.88 -14.07 2.60
N GLU A 15 -46.99 -13.71 1.33
CA GLU A 15 -47.89 -14.30 0.35
C GLU A 15 -47.59 -15.79 0.19
N LYS A 16 -48.65 -16.59 0.27
CA LYS A 16 -48.58 -18.04 0.13
C LYS A 16 -48.93 -18.43 -1.31
N PHE A 17 -47.92 -18.87 -2.06
CA PHE A 17 -48.10 -19.36 -3.41
C PHE A 17 -48.67 -20.78 -3.46
N PRO A 18 -49.36 -21.17 -4.56
CA PRO A 18 -49.89 -22.52 -4.71
C PRO A 18 -48.78 -23.58 -4.62
N ALA A 19 -49.02 -24.65 -3.86
CA ALA A 19 -48.03 -25.70 -3.62
C ALA A 19 -47.52 -26.39 -4.91
N LYS A 20 -48.38 -26.52 -5.93
CA LYS A 20 -47.99 -27.06 -7.24
C LYS A 20 -46.93 -26.18 -7.93
N THR A 21 -47.09 -24.86 -7.84
CA THR A 21 -46.16 -23.87 -8.41
C THR A 21 -44.83 -23.93 -7.68
N GLU A 22 -44.83 -23.88 -6.34
CA GLU A 22 -43.60 -23.96 -5.54
C GLU A 22 -42.83 -25.27 -5.76
N LYS A 23 -43.54 -26.39 -5.96
CA LYS A 23 -42.91 -27.68 -6.28
C LYS A 23 -42.22 -27.65 -7.64
N LEU A 24 -42.80 -27.01 -8.65
CA LEU A 24 -42.14 -26.81 -9.95
C LEU A 24 -40.90 -25.92 -9.82
N PHE A 25 -41.04 -24.80 -9.11
CA PHE A 25 -39.93 -23.87 -8.88
C PHE A 25 -38.79 -24.47 -8.06
N THR A 26 -39.04 -25.51 -7.25
CA THR A 26 -37.95 -26.22 -6.56
C THR A 26 -36.94 -26.81 -7.54
N TYR A 27 -37.39 -27.40 -8.64
CA TYR A 27 -36.48 -27.93 -9.67
C TYR A 27 -35.77 -26.81 -10.42
N LEU A 28 -36.49 -25.73 -10.75
CA LEU A 28 -35.89 -24.56 -11.40
C LEU A 28 -34.85 -23.88 -10.50
N GLN A 29 -35.10 -23.84 -9.20
CA GLN A 29 -34.20 -23.24 -8.22
C GLN A 29 -32.87 -24.00 -8.14
N VAL A 30 -32.88 -25.33 -8.22
CA VAL A 30 -31.63 -26.11 -8.25
C VAL A 30 -30.78 -25.73 -9.47
N VAL A 31 -31.42 -25.49 -10.62
CA VAL A 31 -30.72 -25.08 -11.84
C VAL A 31 -30.21 -23.63 -11.72
N SER A 32 -31.02 -22.70 -11.22
CA SER A 32 -30.57 -21.32 -11.00
C SER A 32 -29.46 -21.23 -9.94
N ALA A 33 -29.51 -22.03 -8.88
CA ALA A 33 -28.47 -22.08 -7.87
C ALA A 33 -27.14 -22.60 -8.42
N ALA A 34 -27.18 -23.57 -9.35
CA ALA A 34 -25.98 -24.04 -10.04
C ALA A 34 -25.38 -22.94 -10.94
N PHE A 35 -26.24 -22.19 -11.64
CA PHE A 35 -25.83 -21.05 -12.45
C PHE A 35 -25.25 -19.91 -11.62
N ASP A 36 -25.89 -19.58 -10.49
CA ASP A 36 -25.41 -18.60 -9.53
C ASP A 36 -24.06 -19.00 -8.94
N SER A 37 -23.89 -20.28 -8.56
CA SER A 37 -22.62 -20.80 -8.08
C SER A 37 -21.50 -20.67 -9.12
N LEU A 38 -21.80 -20.86 -10.41
CA LEU A 38 -20.83 -20.68 -11.48
C LEU A 38 -20.44 -19.20 -11.65
N ALA A 39 -21.43 -18.30 -11.67
CA ALA A 39 -21.22 -16.86 -11.74
C ALA A 39 -20.37 -16.36 -10.55
N HIS A 40 -20.71 -16.83 -9.34
CA HIS A 40 -20.02 -16.49 -8.10
C HIS A 40 -18.57 -16.95 -8.13
N GLY A 41 -18.32 -18.20 -8.55
CA GLY A 41 -16.97 -18.73 -8.69
C GLY A 41 -16.13 -17.97 -9.72
N ALA A 42 -16.71 -17.63 -10.88
CA ALA A 42 -16.02 -16.92 -11.94
C ALA A 42 -15.58 -15.51 -11.52
N ASN A 43 -16.41 -14.80 -10.76
CA ASN A 43 -16.09 -13.47 -10.25
C ASN A 43 -15.10 -13.53 -9.09
N ASP A 44 -15.35 -14.41 -8.12
CA ASP A 44 -14.66 -14.34 -6.81
C ASP A 44 -13.32 -15.08 -6.78
N VAL A 45 -13.04 -15.95 -7.75
CA VAL A 45 -11.71 -16.59 -7.88
C VAL A 45 -10.60 -15.55 -8.04
N ALA A 46 -10.88 -14.44 -8.73
CA ALA A 46 -9.91 -13.37 -8.96
C ALA A 46 -9.43 -12.71 -7.66
N ASN A 47 -10.27 -12.66 -6.61
CA ASN A 47 -9.96 -12.00 -5.35
C ASN A 47 -8.80 -12.68 -4.60
N SER A 48 -8.69 -14.01 -4.68
CA SER A 48 -7.62 -14.76 -4.04
C SER A 48 -6.48 -15.13 -5.01
N VAL A 49 -6.84 -15.45 -6.25
CA VAL A 49 -5.87 -15.89 -7.27
C VAL A 49 -5.06 -14.72 -7.82
N GLY A 50 -5.64 -13.52 -7.94
CA GLY A 50 -4.95 -12.35 -8.48
C GLY A 50 -3.65 -12.00 -7.73
N PRO A 51 -3.69 -11.80 -6.39
CA PRO A 51 -2.48 -11.56 -5.61
C PRO A 51 -1.47 -12.70 -5.70
N LEU A 52 -1.93 -13.96 -5.67
CA LEU A 52 -1.04 -15.12 -5.75
C LEU A 52 -0.35 -15.23 -7.12
N ALA A 53 -1.09 -14.98 -8.21
CA ALA A 53 -0.53 -14.93 -9.55
C ALA A 53 0.51 -13.81 -9.69
N ALA A 54 0.25 -12.64 -9.11
CA ALA A 54 1.22 -11.54 -9.07
C ALA A 54 2.51 -11.94 -8.34
N ILE A 55 2.42 -12.61 -7.18
CA ILE A 55 3.58 -13.09 -6.42
C ILE A 55 4.40 -14.09 -7.26
N VAL A 56 3.75 -15.08 -7.87
CA VAL A 56 4.42 -16.09 -8.71
C VAL A 56 5.05 -15.44 -9.94
N GLY A 57 4.36 -14.50 -10.58
CA GLY A 57 4.85 -13.77 -11.74
C GLY A 57 6.10 -12.95 -11.42
N ILE A 58 6.10 -12.21 -10.31
CA ILE A 58 7.26 -11.44 -9.84
C ILE A 58 8.41 -12.39 -9.48
N HIS A 59 8.13 -13.50 -8.79
CA HIS A 59 9.15 -14.48 -8.42
C HIS A 59 9.86 -15.09 -9.66
N GLN A 60 9.14 -15.29 -10.76
CA GLN A 60 9.72 -15.88 -11.98
C GLN A 60 10.43 -14.87 -12.88
N THR A 61 9.92 -13.63 -12.95
CA THR A 61 10.38 -12.62 -13.93
C THR A 61 11.21 -11.50 -13.32
N ALA A 62 11.20 -11.37 -11.99
CA ALA A 62 11.76 -10.25 -11.22
C ALA A 62 11.29 -8.86 -11.72
N LYS A 63 10.12 -8.79 -12.36
CA LYS A 63 9.53 -7.56 -12.89
C LYS A 63 8.07 -7.45 -12.49
N VAL A 64 7.63 -6.20 -12.30
CA VAL A 64 6.22 -5.87 -12.05
C VAL A 64 5.61 -5.46 -13.38
N ASP A 65 4.86 -6.36 -14.00
CA ASP A 65 4.12 -6.07 -15.22
C ASP A 65 2.67 -5.68 -14.88
N SER A 66 2.09 -4.83 -15.73
CA SER A 66 0.69 -4.42 -15.69
C SER A 66 -0.29 -5.56 -15.98
N LYS A 67 0.17 -6.59 -16.69
CA LYS A 67 -0.61 -7.78 -17.02
C LYS A 67 0.17 -9.02 -16.60
N VAL A 68 -0.44 -9.83 -15.76
CA VAL A 68 0.11 -11.11 -15.32
C VAL A 68 -0.80 -12.21 -15.84
N GLU A 69 -0.24 -13.11 -16.65
CA GLU A 69 -0.97 -14.31 -17.06
C GLU A 69 -1.15 -15.24 -15.86
N VAL A 70 -2.38 -15.66 -15.62
CA VAL A 70 -2.72 -16.53 -14.48
C VAL A 70 -2.61 -17.99 -14.94
N PRO A 71 -1.66 -18.77 -14.42
CA PRO A 71 -1.55 -20.18 -14.78
C PRO A 71 -2.71 -21.01 -14.19
N ILE A 72 -3.12 -22.04 -14.95
CA ILE A 72 -4.31 -22.85 -14.66
C ILE A 72 -4.25 -23.50 -13.27
N TRP A 73 -3.07 -23.94 -12.81
CA TRP A 73 -2.94 -24.58 -11.50
C TRP A 73 -3.34 -23.65 -10.35
N ILE A 74 -3.10 -22.33 -10.48
CA ILE A 74 -3.52 -21.36 -9.46
C ILE A 74 -5.05 -21.21 -9.46
N LEU A 75 -5.68 -21.20 -10.64
CA LEU A 75 -7.14 -21.20 -10.76
C LEU A 75 -7.77 -22.44 -10.12
N VAL A 76 -7.17 -23.62 -10.34
CA VAL A 76 -7.63 -24.88 -9.73
C VAL A 76 -7.51 -24.83 -8.21
N MET A 77 -6.39 -24.32 -7.67
CA MET A 77 -6.25 -24.12 -6.22
C MET A 77 -7.28 -23.14 -5.67
N GLY A 78 -7.55 -22.03 -6.36
CA GLY A 78 -8.57 -21.06 -5.98
C GLY A 78 -9.97 -21.68 -5.92
N GLY A 79 -10.36 -22.42 -6.96
CA GLY A 79 -11.65 -23.11 -7.01
C GLY A 79 -11.78 -24.20 -5.93
N ALA A 80 -10.71 -24.96 -5.67
CA ALA A 80 -10.70 -25.96 -4.60
C ALA A 80 -10.83 -25.29 -3.21
N GLY A 81 -10.14 -24.17 -2.98
CA GLY A 81 -10.23 -23.40 -1.74
C GLY A 81 -11.63 -22.86 -1.45
N ILE A 82 -12.29 -22.27 -2.46
CA ILE A 82 -13.69 -21.82 -2.35
C ILE A 82 -14.60 -23.01 -2.00
N SER A 83 -14.44 -24.14 -2.69
CA SER A 83 -15.25 -25.34 -2.45
C SER A 83 -15.11 -25.86 -1.01
N ILE A 84 -13.88 -25.94 -0.49
CA ILE A 84 -13.59 -26.39 0.87
C ILE A 84 -14.14 -25.40 1.90
N GLY A 85 -13.97 -24.09 1.68
CA GLY A 85 -14.50 -23.06 2.56
C GLY A 85 -16.03 -23.10 2.67
N LEU A 86 -16.71 -23.30 1.54
CA LEU A 86 -18.17 -23.43 1.52
C LEU A 86 -18.65 -24.66 2.28
N LEU A 87 -17.98 -25.81 2.09
CA LEU A 87 -18.32 -27.06 2.80
C LEU A 87 -18.10 -26.98 4.31
N THR A 88 -17.05 -26.27 4.74
CA THR A 88 -16.65 -26.22 6.17
C THR A 88 -17.37 -25.15 6.98
N TYR A 89 -17.63 -23.97 6.41
CA TYR A 89 -18.18 -22.83 7.17
C TYR A 89 -19.31 -22.06 6.45
N GLY A 90 -19.59 -22.37 5.19
CA GLY A 90 -20.59 -21.66 4.38
C GLY A 90 -22.01 -21.70 4.97
N TYR A 91 -22.36 -22.78 5.68
CA TYR A 91 -23.70 -22.99 6.25
C TYR A 91 -24.13 -21.89 7.24
N ASN A 92 -23.18 -21.26 7.95
CA ASN A 92 -23.48 -20.19 8.91
C ASN A 92 -23.98 -18.92 8.20
N VAL A 93 -23.38 -18.58 7.07
CA VAL A 93 -23.74 -17.40 6.27
C VAL A 93 -25.09 -17.64 5.57
N ILE A 94 -25.27 -18.82 4.97
CA ILE A 94 -26.52 -19.22 4.33
C ILE A 94 -27.70 -19.12 5.30
N LYS A 95 -27.53 -19.59 6.55
CA LYS A 95 -28.57 -19.49 7.59
C LYS A 95 -28.89 -18.05 7.97
N SER A 96 -27.89 -17.18 8.04
CA SER A 96 -28.10 -15.78 8.45
C SER A 96 -28.82 -14.96 7.38
N ILE A 97 -28.45 -15.14 6.10
CA ILE A 97 -29.06 -14.39 4.99
C ILE A 97 -30.42 -14.99 4.63
N GLY A 98 -30.50 -16.31 4.47
CA GLY A 98 -31.68 -16.99 3.93
C GLY A 98 -32.91 -17.06 4.85
N ILE A 99 -32.74 -16.79 6.16
CA ILE A 99 -33.86 -16.87 7.13
C ILE A 99 -34.22 -15.51 7.72
N LYS A 100 -33.26 -14.59 7.87
CA LYS A 100 -33.48 -13.37 8.66
C LYS A 100 -33.81 -12.13 7.84
N LEU A 101 -33.42 -12.09 6.56
CA LEU A 101 -33.52 -10.87 5.75
C LEU A 101 -34.89 -10.72 5.06
N ALA A 102 -35.37 -11.79 4.45
CA ALA A 102 -36.65 -11.87 3.76
C ALA A 102 -37.18 -13.31 3.79
N LYS A 103 -38.48 -13.50 3.53
CA LYS A 103 -39.06 -14.84 3.40
C LYS A 103 -38.63 -15.46 2.08
N ILE A 104 -37.88 -16.55 2.13
CA ILE A 104 -37.45 -17.28 0.93
C ILE A 104 -38.34 -18.51 0.72
N THR A 105 -38.99 -18.59 -0.46
CA THR A 105 -39.64 -19.79 -1.00
C THR A 105 -38.99 -20.15 -2.34
N PRO A 106 -39.14 -21.36 -2.87
CA PRO A 106 -38.51 -21.75 -4.13
C PRO A 106 -38.69 -20.77 -5.30
N SER A 107 -39.91 -20.25 -5.49
CA SER A 107 -40.19 -19.23 -6.52
C SER A 107 -39.41 -17.91 -6.30
N ARG A 108 -39.33 -17.45 -5.05
CA ARG A 108 -38.56 -16.27 -4.65
C ARG A 108 -37.06 -16.51 -4.79
N GLY A 109 -36.58 -17.68 -4.35
CA GLY A 109 -35.19 -18.10 -4.45
C GLY A 109 -34.69 -18.12 -5.89
N PHE A 110 -35.45 -18.74 -6.79
CA PHE A 110 -35.16 -18.71 -8.23
C PHE A 110 -35.02 -17.28 -8.78
N SER A 111 -35.93 -16.38 -8.40
CA SER A 111 -35.93 -14.99 -8.86
C SER A 111 -34.72 -14.21 -8.32
N ILE A 112 -34.35 -14.45 -7.06
CA ILE A 112 -33.19 -13.82 -6.41
C ILE A 112 -31.90 -14.31 -7.07
N GLU A 113 -31.74 -15.62 -7.22
CA GLU A 113 -30.57 -16.25 -7.83
C GLU A 113 -30.40 -15.76 -9.27
N MET A 114 -31.42 -15.89 -10.13
CA MET A 114 -31.32 -15.43 -11.52
C MET A 114 -31.02 -13.92 -11.63
N GLY A 115 -31.68 -13.09 -10.82
CA GLY A 115 -31.44 -11.64 -10.81
C GLY A 115 -30.00 -11.29 -10.41
N SER A 116 -29.48 -11.94 -9.38
CA SER A 116 -28.09 -11.77 -8.92
C SER A 116 -27.09 -12.26 -9.97
N SER A 117 -27.26 -13.49 -10.46
CA SER A 117 -26.32 -14.12 -11.39
C SER A 117 -26.18 -13.36 -12.71
N ILE A 118 -27.29 -12.82 -13.24
CA ILE A 118 -27.25 -12.00 -14.47
C ILE A 118 -26.35 -10.78 -14.28
N VAL A 119 -26.51 -10.07 -13.17
CA VAL A 119 -25.69 -8.89 -12.86
C VAL A 119 -24.22 -9.26 -12.71
N VAL A 120 -23.94 -10.34 -11.97
CA VAL A 120 -22.57 -10.84 -11.77
C VAL A 120 -21.92 -11.21 -13.10
N ILE A 121 -22.58 -12.02 -13.94
CA ILE A 121 -22.02 -12.47 -15.22
C ILE A 121 -21.78 -11.30 -16.16
N VAL A 122 -22.72 -10.36 -16.27
CA VAL A 122 -22.55 -9.18 -17.11
C VAL A 122 -21.36 -8.34 -16.62
N GLY A 123 -21.23 -8.12 -15.31
CA GLY A 123 -20.10 -7.39 -14.74
C GLY A 123 -18.77 -8.10 -14.93
N SER A 124 -18.71 -9.41 -14.68
CA SER A 124 -17.50 -10.21 -14.88
C SER A 124 -17.07 -10.24 -16.34
N ASN A 125 -18.01 -10.32 -17.29
CA ASN A 125 -17.71 -10.22 -18.72
C ASN A 125 -17.15 -8.85 -19.13
N LEU A 126 -17.55 -7.79 -18.43
CA LEU A 126 -17.01 -6.43 -18.62
C LEU A 126 -15.69 -6.22 -17.87
N GLY A 127 -15.20 -7.21 -17.12
CA GLY A 127 -13.99 -7.11 -16.29
C GLY A 127 -14.16 -6.20 -15.08
N ILE A 128 -15.40 -5.90 -14.67
CA ILE A 128 -15.68 -5.06 -13.51
C ILE A 128 -15.70 -5.95 -12.27
N PRO A 129 -14.85 -5.69 -11.25
CA PRO A 129 -14.91 -6.43 -10.00
C PRO A 129 -16.19 -6.04 -9.26
N LEU A 130 -17.15 -6.96 -9.22
CA LEU A 130 -18.41 -6.79 -8.50
C LEU A 130 -18.38 -7.53 -7.16
N SER A 131 -19.23 -7.09 -6.23
CA SER A 131 -19.51 -7.83 -5.01
C SER A 131 -20.74 -8.70 -5.21
N THR A 132 -20.52 -10.01 -5.32
CA THR A 132 -21.59 -11.04 -5.42
C THR A 132 -22.56 -10.94 -4.24
N THR A 133 -22.05 -10.65 -3.05
CA THR A 133 -22.86 -10.47 -1.84
C THR A 133 -23.80 -9.26 -1.96
N HIS A 134 -23.36 -8.15 -2.54
CA HIS A 134 -24.23 -6.99 -2.78
C HIS A 134 -25.31 -7.30 -3.82
N CYS A 135 -24.95 -8.01 -4.89
CA CYS A 135 -25.91 -8.44 -5.91
C CYS A 135 -27.01 -9.32 -5.30
N GLN A 136 -26.63 -10.29 -4.47
CA GLN A 136 -27.57 -11.25 -3.90
C GLN A 136 -28.44 -10.65 -2.78
N VAL A 137 -27.85 -9.84 -1.90
CA VAL A 137 -28.61 -9.08 -0.89
C VAL A 137 -29.55 -8.08 -1.57
N GLY A 138 -29.08 -7.37 -2.60
CA GLY A 138 -29.89 -6.44 -3.38
C GLY A 138 -31.07 -7.11 -4.08
N ALA A 139 -30.85 -8.26 -4.73
CA ALA A 139 -31.91 -9.06 -5.34
C ALA A 139 -32.91 -9.58 -4.29
N THR A 140 -32.43 -9.99 -3.11
CA THR A 140 -33.27 -10.43 -1.98
C THR A 140 -34.16 -9.30 -1.47
N VAL A 141 -33.59 -8.11 -1.27
CA VAL A 141 -34.35 -6.92 -0.87
C VAL A 141 -35.35 -6.53 -1.95
N GLY A 142 -34.97 -6.58 -3.23
CA GLY A 142 -35.87 -6.31 -4.35
C GLY A 142 -37.09 -7.22 -4.37
N VAL A 143 -36.89 -8.53 -4.25
CA VAL A 143 -37.99 -9.51 -4.18
C VAL A 143 -38.83 -9.29 -2.92
N GLY A 144 -38.21 -9.01 -1.76
CA GLY A 144 -38.92 -8.72 -0.52
C GLY A 144 -39.76 -7.43 -0.57
N MET A 145 -39.34 -6.41 -1.34
CA MET A 145 -40.11 -5.19 -1.55
C MET A 145 -41.28 -5.38 -2.53
N CYS A 146 -41.21 -6.36 -3.43
CA CYS A 146 -42.30 -6.72 -4.35
C CYS A 146 -43.43 -7.52 -3.66
N GLU A 147 -43.33 -7.78 -2.37
CA GLU A 147 -44.31 -8.51 -1.59
C GLU A 147 -45.54 -7.63 -1.28
N ILE A 148 -46.57 -7.72 -2.15
CA ILE A 148 -47.72 -6.79 -2.16
C ILE A 148 -48.88 -7.23 -1.24
N ARG A 149 -48.94 -8.52 -0.84
CA ARG A 149 -50.13 -9.09 -0.18
C ARG A 149 -49.86 -9.48 1.29
N GLY A 150 -50.21 -8.58 2.22
CA GLY A 150 -50.13 -8.81 3.68
C GLY A 150 -49.58 -7.63 4.49
N ALA A 151 -48.88 -6.72 3.83
CA ALA A 151 -48.46 -5.45 4.39
C ALA A 151 -49.13 -4.32 3.60
N SER A 152 -49.92 -3.45 4.26
CA SER A 152 -50.44 -2.21 3.65
C SER A 152 -49.34 -1.23 3.19
N THR A 153 -48.07 -1.64 3.18
CA THR A 153 -46.93 -0.79 2.84
C THR A 153 -45.82 -1.66 2.26
N VAL A 154 -45.32 -1.28 1.08
CA VAL A 154 -44.25 -1.91 0.25
C VAL A 154 -42.97 -2.29 1.04
N TRP A 155 -42.78 -1.73 2.23
CA TRP A 155 -41.53 -1.80 2.99
C TRP A 155 -41.47 -2.92 4.04
N LYS A 156 -42.55 -3.66 4.31
CA LYS A 156 -42.57 -4.63 5.44
C LYS A 156 -42.11 -6.04 5.08
N GLY A 157 -41.88 -6.36 3.81
CA GLY A 157 -41.38 -7.68 3.38
C GLY A 157 -39.88 -7.90 3.60
N VAL A 158 -39.18 -6.91 4.17
CA VAL A 158 -37.74 -6.94 4.44
C VAL A 158 -37.45 -6.54 5.88
N ASN A 159 -36.55 -7.26 6.54
CA ASN A 159 -36.07 -6.89 7.87
C ASN A 159 -34.99 -5.80 7.80
N TRP A 160 -35.40 -4.53 7.91
CA TRP A 160 -34.52 -3.37 7.83
C TRP A 160 -33.46 -3.27 8.93
N LYS A 161 -33.70 -3.85 10.11
CA LYS A 161 -32.69 -3.87 11.18
C LYS A 161 -31.53 -4.79 10.81
N ILE A 162 -31.83 -5.96 10.23
CA ILE A 162 -30.81 -6.87 9.71
C ILE A 162 -30.07 -6.22 8.55
N MET A 163 -30.81 -5.61 7.61
CA MET A 163 -30.21 -4.91 6.47
C MET A 163 -29.24 -3.80 6.92
N ALA A 164 -29.63 -2.98 7.90
CA ALA A 164 -28.77 -1.93 8.44
C ALA A 164 -27.51 -2.51 9.11
N LYS A 165 -27.63 -3.61 9.87
CA LYS A 165 -26.47 -4.31 10.44
C LYS A 165 -25.54 -4.83 9.34
N VAL A 166 -26.09 -5.45 8.29
CA VAL A 166 -25.31 -5.96 7.15
C VAL A 166 -24.59 -4.82 6.44
N ALA A 167 -25.26 -3.69 6.18
CA ALA A 167 -24.66 -2.52 5.57
C ALA A 167 -23.53 -1.91 6.42
N ALA A 168 -23.71 -1.85 7.75
CA ALA A 168 -22.66 -1.42 8.66
C ALA A 168 -21.44 -2.36 8.63
N MET A 169 -21.67 -3.67 8.52
CA MET A 169 -20.60 -4.67 8.40
C MET A 169 -19.80 -4.52 7.10
N TRP A 170 -20.41 -4.12 5.99
CA TRP A 170 -19.67 -3.86 4.75
C TRP A 170 -18.63 -2.74 4.90
N VAL A 171 -18.97 -1.65 5.59
CA VAL A 171 -18.00 -0.57 5.84
C VAL A 171 -16.93 -1.01 6.85
N LEU A 172 -17.35 -1.65 7.93
CA LEU A 172 -16.43 -2.09 8.99
C LEU A 172 -15.39 -3.10 8.48
N THR A 173 -15.80 -4.03 7.62
CA THR A 173 -14.90 -5.04 7.05
C THR A 173 -13.82 -4.42 6.16
N LEU A 174 -14.14 -3.40 5.36
CA LEU A 174 -13.15 -2.67 4.56
C LEU A 174 -12.08 -1.99 5.43
N VAL A 175 -12.50 -1.31 6.50
CA VAL A 175 -11.59 -0.63 7.43
C VAL A 175 -10.70 -1.64 8.13
N PHE A 176 -11.28 -2.73 8.64
CA PHE A 176 -10.53 -3.77 9.33
C PHE A 176 -9.52 -4.46 8.40
N ALA A 177 -9.91 -4.80 7.17
CA ALA A 177 -9.03 -5.40 6.18
C ALA A 177 -7.85 -4.48 5.83
N ALA A 178 -8.10 -3.18 5.63
CA ALA A 178 -7.06 -2.19 5.34
C ALA A 178 -6.05 -2.05 6.49
N ILE A 179 -6.52 -2.00 7.74
CA ILE A 179 -5.67 -1.92 8.91
C ILE A 179 -4.80 -3.18 9.02
N CYS A 180 -5.41 -4.36 8.95
CA CYS A 180 -4.67 -5.63 9.04
C CYS A 180 -3.63 -5.76 7.93
N ALA A 181 -3.99 -5.47 6.68
CA ALA A 181 -3.06 -5.51 5.56
C ALA A 181 -1.90 -4.53 5.74
N SER A 182 -2.18 -3.29 6.13
CA SER A 182 -1.17 -2.26 6.40
C SER A 182 -0.23 -2.65 7.54
N SER A 183 -0.77 -3.16 8.64
CA SER A 183 0.03 -3.61 9.79
C SER A 183 0.94 -4.78 9.44
N ILE A 184 0.41 -5.81 8.77
CA ILE A 184 1.20 -6.97 8.35
C ILE A 184 2.30 -6.54 7.37
N PHE A 185 1.95 -5.73 6.36
CA PHE A 185 2.92 -5.23 5.39
C PHE A 185 4.00 -4.38 6.07
N GLY A 186 3.63 -3.46 6.96
CA GLY A 186 4.56 -2.63 7.71
C GLY A 186 5.52 -3.43 8.58
N ILE A 187 5.04 -4.48 9.25
CA ILE A 187 5.88 -5.38 10.05
C ILE A 187 6.84 -6.17 9.14
N LEU A 188 6.35 -6.70 8.02
CA LEU A 188 7.19 -7.44 7.07
C LEU A 188 8.28 -6.54 6.48
N VAL A 189 7.95 -5.31 6.11
CA VAL A 189 8.93 -4.31 5.66
C VAL A 189 9.94 -4.01 6.76
N ALA A 190 9.52 -3.83 8.01
CA ALA A 190 10.45 -3.59 9.11
C ALA A 190 11.43 -4.76 9.36
N ILE A 191 10.99 -6.01 9.14
CA ILE A 191 11.82 -7.21 9.33
C ILE A 191 12.74 -7.47 8.13
N TYR A 192 12.22 -7.37 6.91
CA TYR A 192 12.90 -7.83 5.69
C TYR A 192 13.54 -6.73 4.86
N GLN A 193 13.28 -5.44 5.13
CA GLN A 193 14.07 -4.40 4.47
C GLN A 193 15.53 -4.58 4.89
N PRO A 194 16.47 -4.64 3.94
CA PRO A 194 17.88 -4.57 4.25
C PRO A 194 18.07 -3.24 4.98
N GLN A 195 18.47 -3.30 6.24
CA GLN A 195 18.90 -2.13 6.98
C GLN A 195 20.00 -1.50 6.15
N ILE A 196 19.69 -0.41 5.46
CA ILE A 196 20.69 0.40 4.81
C ILE A 196 21.52 0.93 5.96
N GLU A 197 22.68 0.31 6.22
CA GLU A 197 23.63 0.90 7.13
C GLU A 197 23.92 2.30 6.60
N PRO A 198 23.61 3.39 7.34
CA PRO A 198 24.05 4.71 6.93
C PRO A 198 25.58 4.62 6.86
N LEU A 199 26.12 4.87 5.67
CA LEU A 199 27.53 4.72 5.40
C LEU A 199 28.30 5.66 6.33
N ASN A 200 28.80 5.12 7.43
CA ASN A 200 29.47 5.91 8.45
C ASN A 200 30.73 6.49 7.80
N CYS A 201 30.93 7.81 7.86
CA CYS A 201 32.04 8.50 7.17
C CYS A 201 33.42 7.87 7.48
N GLY A 202 33.56 7.18 8.61
CA GLY A 202 34.77 6.43 8.97
C GLY A 202 35.10 5.22 8.07
N LEU A 203 34.10 4.56 7.48
CA LEU A 203 34.28 3.43 6.55
C LEU A 203 34.71 3.90 5.16
N ILE A 204 34.20 5.06 4.73
CA ILE A 204 34.68 5.76 3.52
C ILE A 204 36.14 6.18 3.72
N ALA A 205 36.48 6.75 4.88
CA ALA A 205 37.85 7.14 5.21
C ALA A 205 38.82 5.94 5.21
N ARG A 206 38.40 4.77 5.73
CA ARG A 206 39.22 3.54 5.70
C ARG A 206 39.44 2.97 4.31
N LYS A 207 38.44 3.01 3.42
CA LYS A 207 38.60 2.59 2.02
C LYS A 207 39.47 3.59 1.22
N ILE A 208 39.43 4.87 1.58
CA ILE A 208 40.26 5.94 0.98
C ILE A 208 41.69 5.97 1.55
N ALA A 209 41.95 5.44 2.75
CA ALA A 209 43.29 5.41 3.36
C ALA A 209 44.33 4.61 2.55
N ASN A 210 43.89 3.70 1.66
CA ASN A 210 44.77 3.02 0.69
C ASN A 210 45.17 3.91 -0.51
N VAL A 211 44.57 5.09 -0.64
CA VAL A 211 44.90 6.11 -1.64
C VAL A 211 45.38 7.37 -0.90
N GLY A 212 46.58 7.30 -0.33
CA GLY A 212 47.40 8.45 0.06
C GLY A 212 46.82 9.43 1.09
N ASN A 213 47.40 9.44 2.29
CA ASN A 213 47.44 10.56 3.25
C ASN A 213 46.25 11.53 3.25
N ILE A 214 45.09 11.07 3.71
CA ILE A 214 44.00 11.95 4.13
C ILE A 214 43.64 11.58 5.58
N SER A 215 44.13 12.36 6.53
CA SER A 215 43.78 12.26 7.95
C SER A 215 42.38 12.87 8.16
N THR A 216 41.31 12.09 7.97
CA THR A 216 39.93 12.52 8.22
C THR A 216 39.39 12.02 9.55
N THR A 217 39.70 12.77 10.60
CA THR A 217 38.81 12.94 11.75
C THR A 217 38.85 14.41 12.14
N ALA A 218 38.21 15.27 11.34
CA ALA A 218 38.06 16.69 11.68
C ALA A 218 36.77 16.84 12.51
N THR A 219 36.91 16.95 13.82
CA THR A 219 35.80 17.20 14.74
C THR A 219 35.25 18.62 14.52
N LYS A 220 33.97 18.84 14.84
CA LYS A 220 33.29 20.16 14.75
C LYS A 220 34.12 21.26 15.41
N ASP A 221 34.78 20.93 16.53
CA ASP A 221 35.64 21.85 17.26
C ASP A 221 36.93 22.22 16.51
N SER A 222 37.56 21.27 15.80
CA SER A 222 38.73 21.57 14.97
C SER A 222 38.40 22.49 13.78
N GLN A 223 37.20 22.33 13.20
CA GLN A 223 36.78 23.14 12.06
C GLN A 223 36.27 24.51 12.50
N LYS A 224 35.63 24.61 13.68
CA LYS A 224 35.32 25.88 14.32
C LYS A 224 36.59 26.65 14.70
N ALA A 225 37.61 25.97 15.20
CA ALA A 225 38.91 26.58 15.47
C ALA A 225 39.56 27.11 14.18
N ARG A 226 39.46 26.37 13.07
CA ARG A 226 39.91 26.83 11.74
C ARG A 226 39.12 28.04 11.23
N PHE A 227 37.79 28.03 11.36
CA PHE A 227 36.97 29.18 11.00
C PHE A 227 37.40 30.44 11.77
N LYS A 228 37.58 30.31 13.09
CA LYS A 228 38.10 31.40 13.94
C LYS A 228 39.53 31.84 13.60
N SER A 229 40.35 30.98 13.01
CA SER A 229 41.69 31.35 12.56
C SER A 229 41.69 32.16 11.25
N TYR A 230 40.61 32.08 10.49
CA TYR A 230 40.46 32.78 9.21
C TYR A 230 39.67 34.08 9.36
N ASP A 231 38.77 34.12 10.34
CA ASP A 231 38.02 35.30 10.75
C ASP A 231 38.96 36.27 11.47
N SER A 232 39.61 37.13 10.69
CA SER A 232 40.62 38.06 11.18
C SER A 232 40.01 39.31 11.81
N ASN A 233 38.75 39.62 11.47
CA ASN A 233 38.02 40.78 11.96
C ASN A 233 37.06 40.45 13.14
N GLY A 234 36.81 39.17 13.41
CA GLY A 234 35.99 38.67 14.51
C GLY A 234 34.49 38.86 14.32
N ASP A 235 34.02 39.07 13.09
CA ASP A 235 32.62 39.40 12.79
C ASP A 235 31.72 38.15 12.62
N GLY A 236 32.30 36.94 12.70
CA GLY A 236 31.61 35.68 12.56
C GLY A 236 31.26 35.30 11.11
N ALA A 237 31.82 35.97 10.11
CA ALA A 237 31.60 35.70 8.70
C ALA A 237 32.81 36.04 7.80
N LEU A 238 33.31 35.04 7.06
CA LEU A 238 34.47 35.23 6.19
C LEU A 238 34.13 36.00 4.91
N ASP A 239 34.91 37.02 4.59
CA ASP A 239 34.81 37.75 3.32
C ASP A 239 35.75 37.20 2.23
N ASP A 240 35.56 37.66 0.98
CA ASP A 240 36.40 37.25 -0.17
C ASP A 240 37.90 37.60 0.02
N GLY A 241 38.21 38.62 0.82
CA GLY A 241 39.58 39.05 1.11
C GLY A 241 40.27 38.13 2.12
N GLU A 242 39.57 37.74 3.18
CA GLU A 242 40.04 36.77 4.18
C GLU A 242 40.21 35.38 3.58
N LEU A 243 39.27 34.96 2.74
CA LEU A 243 39.36 33.68 2.04
C LEU A 243 40.57 33.64 1.08
N LYS A 244 40.88 34.74 0.38
CA LYS A 244 42.06 34.80 -0.51
C LYS A 244 43.38 34.67 0.23
N LYS A 245 43.48 35.21 1.46
CA LYS A 245 44.70 35.11 2.28
C LYS A 245 45.05 33.66 2.65
N VAL A 246 44.05 32.78 2.70
CA VAL A 246 44.20 31.37 3.05
C VAL A 246 44.26 30.46 1.83
N GLY A 247 44.49 31.04 0.63
CA GLY A 247 44.67 30.31 -0.62
C GLY A 247 43.37 29.96 -1.35
N TRP A 248 42.25 30.60 -0.99
CA TRP A 248 40.98 30.40 -1.70
C TRP A 248 40.90 31.28 -2.96
N ASN A 249 40.91 30.64 -4.13
CA ASN A 249 40.98 31.32 -5.44
C ASN A 249 39.62 31.57 -6.11
N LYS A 250 38.50 31.25 -5.45
CA LYS A 250 37.15 31.51 -5.97
C LYS A 250 36.63 32.84 -5.37
N ASN A 251 35.56 33.40 -5.92
CA ASN A 251 34.87 34.55 -5.32
C ASN A 251 33.47 34.10 -4.87
N LEU A 252 33.00 34.53 -3.70
CA LEU A 252 31.69 34.18 -3.13
C LEU A 252 30.53 34.63 -4.04
N LYS A 253 30.77 35.68 -4.82
CA LYS A 253 29.82 36.29 -5.75
C LYS A 253 29.69 35.58 -7.11
N GLY A 254 30.45 34.51 -7.36
CA GLY A 254 30.45 33.81 -8.66
C GLY A 254 29.30 32.79 -8.81
N ASP A 255 28.68 32.75 -9.99
CA ASP A 255 27.47 31.96 -10.29
C ASP A 255 27.58 30.46 -9.94
N LYS A 256 28.79 29.88 -9.93
CA LYS A 256 29.03 28.46 -9.63
C LYS A 256 28.97 28.08 -8.15
N LEU A 257 29.20 29.02 -7.22
CA LEU A 257 29.14 28.71 -5.78
C LEU A 257 27.67 28.66 -5.29
N VAL A 258 26.80 29.43 -5.94
CA VAL A 258 25.39 29.64 -5.57
C VAL A 258 24.55 28.37 -5.74
N GLU A 259 24.84 27.56 -6.76
CA GLU A 259 24.20 26.25 -6.95
C GLU A 259 24.55 25.25 -5.82
N LYS A 260 25.74 25.38 -5.24
CA LYS A 260 26.26 24.45 -4.22
C LYS A 260 25.63 24.65 -2.83
N PHE A 261 25.06 25.82 -2.54
CA PHE A 261 24.44 26.14 -1.24
C PHE A 261 22.98 25.72 -1.09
N GLY A 262 22.38 25.05 -2.10
CA GLY A 262 21.14 24.29 -1.93
C GLY A 262 19.91 25.05 -1.39
N ARG A 263 19.94 26.38 -1.39
CA ARG A 263 18.79 27.23 -1.06
C ARG A 263 18.60 28.20 -2.21
N ARG A 264 17.38 28.25 -2.76
CA ARG A 264 16.91 29.32 -3.64
C ARG A 264 16.98 30.68 -2.91
N ARG A 265 18.18 31.19 -2.64
CA ARG A 265 18.39 32.54 -2.11
C ARG A 265 18.42 33.45 -3.34
N ARG A 266 17.42 34.34 -3.44
CA ARG A 266 17.31 35.38 -4.48
C ARG A 266 18.49 36.38 -4.50
N ARG A 267 19.44 36.29 -3.56
CA ARG A 267 20.62 37.16 -3.45
C ARG A 267 21.85 36.34 -3.03
N THR A 268 22.95 36.51 -3.75
CA THR A 268 24.27 35.96 -3.42
C THR A 268 24.74 36.51 -2.07
N PRO A 269 25.16 35.67 -1.10
CA PRO A 269 25.75 36.17 0.14
C PRO A 269 27.11 36.82 -0.15
N LYS A 270 27.39 37.97 0.48
CA LYS A 270 28.68 38.68 0.37
C LYS A 270 29.74 38.15 1.34
N THR A 271 29.31 37.40 2.35
CA THR A 271 30.14 36.85 3.43
C THR A 271 29.69 35.41 3.72
N MET A 272 30.60 34.58 4.21
CA MET A 272 30.35 33.16 4.52
C MET A 272 30.31 32.93 6.02
N THR A 273 29.13 32.58 6.53
CA THR A 273 28.93 32.35 7.97
C THR A 273 29.58 31.06 8.45
N GLU A 274 29.82 30.92 9.76
CA GLU A 274 30.38 29.71 10.38
C GLU A 274 29.61 28.43 9.97
N LYS A 275 28.28 28.49 9.95
CA LYS A 275 27.42 27.36 9.56
C LYS A 275 27.59 27.00 8.08
N ASP A 276 27.72 28.01 7.23
CA ASP A 276 27.90 27.82 5.78
C ASP A 276 29.31 27.26 5.49
N PHE A 277 30.34 27.71 6.21
CA PHE A 277 31.71 27.20 6.11
C PHE A 277 31.82 25.73 6.55
N LEU A 278 31.20 25.37 7.67
CA LEU A 278 31.16 23.99 8.16
C LEU A 278 30.40 23.06 7.19
N SER A 279 29.27 23.53 6.65
CA SER A 279 28.54 22.77 5.64
C SER A 279 29.34 22.58 4.35
N PHE A 280 30.10 23.60 3.92
CA PHE A 280 30.86 23.58 2.66
C PHE A 280 32.11 22.71 2.75
N THR A 281 32.85 22.74 3.86
CA THR A 281 34.07 21.94 4.03
C THR A 281 33.80 20.43 4.06
N CYS A 282 32.59 20.01 4.45
CA CYS A 282 32.17 18.62 4.38
C CYS A 282 31.78 18.15 2.96
N THR A 283 31.31 19.04 2.07
CA THR A 283 30.87 18.69 0.70
C THR A 283 31.85 19.10 -0.41
N SER A 284 32.76 20.05 -0.16
CA SER A 284 33.56 20.71 -1.21
C SER A 284 34.86 19.98 -1.60
N ASN A 285 35.00 18.69 -1.32
CA ASN A 285 36.06 17.94 -1.98
C ASN A 285 35.53 17.56 -3.37
N ASP A 286 35.93 18.31 -4.41
CA ASP A 286 35.43 18.14 -5.80
C ASP A 286 35.70 16.71 -6.33
N ASN A 287 36.70 16.00 -5.78
CA ASN A 287 36.93 14.57 -6.04
C ASN A 287 35.90 13.65 -5.37
N LEU A 288 35.39 14.07 -4.20
CA LEU A 288 34.37 13.37 -3.44
C LEU A 288 33.02 13.50 -4.16
N GLU A 289 32.64 14.65 -4.72
CA GLU A 289 31.38 14.79 -5.49
C GLU A 289 31.29 13.80 -6.66
N HIS A 290 32.39 13.65 -7.41
CA HIS A 290 32.45 12.71 -8.53
C HIS A 290 32.37 11.24 -8.08
N LEU A 291 32.84 10.93 -6.88
CA LEU A 291 32.77 9.61 -6.26
C LEU A 291 31.43 9.36 -5.55
N LEU A 292 30.83 10.39 -4.94
CA LEU A 292 29.58 10.33 -4.17
C LEU A 292 28.37 10.15 -5.08
N TYR A 293 28.35 10.81 -6.26
CA TYR A 293 27.29 10.60 -7.25
C TYR A 293 27.44 9.31 -8.07
N LYS A 294 28.67 8.80 -8.23
CA LYS A 294 28.93 7.57 -9.00
C LYS A 294 28.91 6.29 -8.17
N ASN A 295 29.15 6.36 -6.85
CA ASN A 295 29.28 5.18 -5.98
C ASN A 295 28.27 5.14 -4.83
N CYS A 296 27.11 5.79 -4.97
CA CYS A 296 25.97 5.65 -4.05
C CYS A 296 25.26 4.30 -4.25
N GLU A 297 26.01 3.19 -4.19
CA GLU A 297 25.40 1.85 -4.14
C GLU A 297 25.11 1.52 -2.67
N PRO A 298 23.86 1.20 -2.29
CA PRO A 298 23.57 0.69 -0.97
C PRO A 298 24.45 -0.53 -0.67
N VAL A 299 25.05 -0.57 0.52
CA VAL A 299 25.80 -1.73 0.97
C VAL A 299 24.79 -2.79 1.38
N CYS A 300 24.59 -3.76 0.49
CA CYS A 300 23.69 -4.86 0.68
C CYS A 300 24.39 -6.00 1.43
N LEU A 301 23.62 -6.75 2.24
CA LEU A 301 24.11 -7.97 2.88
C LEU A 301 24.58 -8.98 1.83
N ASP A 302 25.54 -9.85 2.19
CA ASP A 302 26.09 -10.87 1.29
C ASP A 302 24.98 -11.68 0.62
N GLY A 303 24.95 -11.64 -0.72
CA GLY A 303 23.95 -12.32 -1.55
C GLY A 303 22.94 -11.40 -2.26
N PHE A 304 22.84 -10.13 -1.86
CA PHE A 304 21.94 -9.14 -2.48
C PHE A 304 22.72 -8.09 -3.29
N ARG A 305 22.15 -7.62 -4.40
CA ARG A 305 22.71 -6.57 -5.27
C ARG A 305 21.98 -5.25 -5.09
N ALA A 306 22.69 -4.15 -5.23
CA ALA A 306 22.09 -2.81 -5.22
C ALA A 306 21.15 -2.61 -6.42
N ASN A 307 19.93 -2.14 -6.18
CA ASN A 307 19.00 -1.78 -7.26
C ASN A 307 19.49 -0.49 -7.94
N LYS A 308 19.56 -0.52 -9.28
CA LYS A 308 20.15 0.55 -10.11
C LYS A 308 19.21 1.76 -10.32
N GLU A 309 17.94 1.66 -9.95
CA GLU A 309 16.95 2.74 -10.10
C GLU A 309 16.85 3.65 -8.86
N LEU A 310 17.66 3.42 -7.82
CA LEU A 310 17.63 4.26 -6.63
C LEU A 310 18.17 5.68 -6.87
N SER A 311 17.37 6.66 -6.51
CA SER A 311 17.82 8.04 -6.35
C SER A 311 18.45 8.22 -4.96
N CYS A 312 19.78 8.23 -4.89
CA CYS A 312 20.55 8.58 -3.68
C CYS A 312 20.63 10.10 -3.51
N LYS A 313 20.23 10.61 -2.34
CA LYS A 313 20.45 12.01 -1.94
C LYS A 313 21.27 12.05 -0.66
N ILE A 314 22.50 12.54 -0.75
CA ILE A 314 23.34 12.77 0.41
C ILE A 314 22.99 14.13 0.99
N LYS A 315 22.59 14.16 2.27
CA LYS A 315 22.35 15.41 3.00
C LYS A 315 23.23 15.46 4.25
N PRO A 316 23.72 16.64 4.65
CA PRO A 316 24.34 16.81 5.95
C PRO A 316 23.29 16.54 7.04
N ALA A 317 23.64 15.68 7.99
CA ALA A 317 22.87 15.35 9.19
C ALA A 317 23.73 15.57 10.43
N GLU A 318 23.10 15.80 11.57
CA GLU A 318 23.76 16.02 12.85
C GLU A 318 23.44 14.83 13.76
N ASP A 319 24.48 14.16 14.29
CA ASP A 319 24.35 13.01 15.19
C ASP A 319 23.89 13.48 16.60
N ALA A 320 23.50 12.54 17.47
CA ALA A 320 23.07 12.82 18.84
C ALA A 320 24.12 13.59 19.67
N ASP A 321 25.40 13.41 19.33
CA ASP A 321 26.54 14.12 19.94
C ASP A 321 26.86 15.48 19.27
N GLY A 322 26.02 15.94 18.32
CA GLY A 322 26.21 17.23 17.64
C GLY A 322 27.28 17.23 16.55
N ASN A 323 27.78 16.05 16.16
CA ASN A 323 28.76 15.87 15.09
C ASN A 323 28.11 15.89 13.71
N PHE A 324 28.72 16.57 12.74
CA PHE A 324 28.24 16.58 11.36
C PHE A 324 28.61 15.29 10.65
N GLN A 325 27.60 14.57 10.15
CA GLN A 325 27.75 13.37 9.33
C GLN A 325 27.06 13.57 7.97
N LEU A 326 27.49 12.83 6.96
CA LEU A 326 26.78 12.75 5.67
C LEU A 326 25.79 11.58 5.77
N ALA A 327 24.49 11.88 5.74
CA ALA A 327 23.45 10.86 5.71
C ALA A 327 22.97 10.65 4.26
N THR A 328 23.07 9.42 3.79
CA THR A 328 22.51 8.96 2.52
C THR A 328 21.02 8.68 2.70
N TYR A 329 20.18 9.44 1.99
CA TYR A 329 18.74 9.19 1.88
C TYR A 329 18.46 8.50 0.56
N TYR A 330 17.88 7.31 0.65
CA TYR A 330 17.46 6.54 -0.50
C TYR A 330 15.95 6.73 -0.70
N SER A 331 15.52 7.08 -1.91
CA SER A 331 14.10 7.12 -2.26
C SER A 331 13.82 6.06 -3.33
N GLY A 332 13.09 5.00 -2.96
CA GLY A 332 12.73 3.85 -3.80
C GLY A 332 12.15 2.72 -2.94
N PHE A 333 11.33 1.84 -3.52
CA PHE A 333 10.91 0.59 -2.87
C PHE A 333 12.05 -0.43 -3.06
N SER A 334 12.66 -0.88 -1.96
CA SER A 334 13.82 -1.80 -1.89
C SER A 334 15.15 -1.21 -2.37
N ALA A 335 16.14 -1.10 -1.47
CA ALA A 335 17.49 -0.66 -1.80
C ALA A 335 18.39 -1.80 -2.34
N CYS A 336 18.06 -3.05 -2.00
CA CYS A 336 18.82 -4.24 -2.40
C CYS A 336 17.87 -5.35 -2.86
N GLU A 337 18.25 -6.04 -3.95
CA GLU A 337 17.54 -7.15 -4.62
C GLU A 337 18.45 -8.36 -4.80
#